data_AF-B4VI16-F1
#
_entry.id   AF-B4VI16-F1
#
_cell.length_a   1.000
_cell.length_b   1.000
_cell.length_c   1.000
_cell.angle_alpha   90.00
_cell.angle_beta   90.00
_cell.angle_gamma   90.00
#
_symmetry.space_group_name_H-M   'P 1'
#
loop_
_entity.id
_entity.type
_entity.pdbx_description
1 polymer ?
#
loop_
_entity_poly.entity_id
_entity_poly.type
_entity_poly.pdbx_seq_one_letter_code
_entity_poly.pdbx_strand_id
1 'polypeptide(L)' 'MKILFIEDNDLNREAISEYLELHGYEVYAKPDGANFLEVVRECEVPQLASLKLGLPTP' A
#
# COMPACT_ATOMS: atom_id res chain seq x y z
N MET A 1 -8.16 -3.79 9.56
CA MET A 1 -6.70 -4.00 9.76
C MET A 1 -5.97 -3.00 8.88
N LYS A 2 -4.94 -2.32 9.38
CA LYS A 2 -4.26 -1.23 8.67
C LYS A 2 -3.12 -1.76 7.80
N ILE A 3 -3.08 -1.39 6.53
CA ILE A 3 -2.04 -1.75 5.58
C ILE A 3 -1.38 -0.48 5.07
N LEU A 4 -0.05 -0.41 5.16
CA LEU A 4 0.74 0.57 4.43
C LEU A 4 1.22 -0.07 3.14
N PHE A 5 0.84 0.51 2.00
CA PHE A 5 1.11 -0.02 0.67
C PHE A 5 1.92 0.99 -0.15
N ILE A 6 3.06 0.55 -0.68
CA ILE A 6 3.98 1.39 -1.47
C ILE A 6 4.08 0.81 -2.88
N GLU A 7 3.75 1.60 -3.89
CA GLU A 7 3.74 1.22 -5.30
C GLU A 7 3.96 2.47 -6.15
N ASP A 8 4.97 2.45 -7.02
CA ASP A 8 5.39 3.62 -7.80
C ASP A 8 4.52 3.83 -9.05
N ASN A 9 3.86 2.77 -9.54
CA ASN A 9 2.90 2.89 -10.62
C ASN A 9 1.52 3.33 -10.11
N ASP A 10 1.04 4.50 -10.55
CA ASP A 10 -0.23 5.07 -10.11
C ASP A 10 -1.44 4.15 -10.33
N LEU A 11 -1.53 3.52 -11.51
CA LEU A 11 -2.64 2.64 -11.87
C LEU A 11 -2.67 1.38 -10.99
N ASN A 12 -1.51 0.74 -10.80
CA ASN A 12 -1.40 -0.42 -9.92
C ASN A 12 -1.75 -0.04 -8.48
N ARG A 13 -1.23 1.11 -8.02
CA ARG A 13 -1.45 1.58 -6.65
C ARG A 13 -2.93 1.78 -6.37
N GLU A 14 -3.66 2.43 -7.27
CA GLU A 14 -5.09 2.66 -7.15
C GLU A 14 -5.87 1.34 -7.16
N ALA A 15 -5.69 0.51 -8.19
CA ALA A 15 -6.43 -0.75 -8.34
C ALA A 15 -6.25 -1.72 -7.16
N ILE A 16 -5.02 -1.83 -6.64
CA ILE A 16 -4.71 -2.71 -5.51
C ILE A 16 -5.23 -2.10 -4.20
N SER A 17 -5.18 -0.78 -4.03
CA SER A 17 -5.74 -0.12 -2.85
C SER A 17 -7.24 -0.33 -2.78
N GLU A 18 -7.97 -0.09 -3.87
CA GLU A 18 -9.41 -0.35 -3.95
C GLU A 18 -9.75 -1.81 -3.63
N TYR A 19 -9.00 -2.76 -4.21
CA TYR A 19 -9.18 -4.18 -3.93
C TYR A 19 -9.03 -4.50 -2.44
N LEU A 20 -8.00 -3.97 -1.79
CA LEU A 20 -7.75 -4.21 -0.37
C LEU A 20 -8.84 -3.53 0.50
N GLU A 21 -9.26 -2.32 0.17
CA GLU A 21 -10.35 -1.63 0.88
C GLU A 21 -11.67 -2.38 0.78
N LEU A 22 -12.01 -2.92 -0.41
CA LEU A 22 -13.18 -3.77 -0.62
C LEU A 22 -13.18 -5.02 0.27
N HIS A 23 -12.00 -5.50 0.68
CA HIS A 23 -11.84 -6.65 1.59
C HIS A 23 -11.76 -6.25 3.07
N GLY A 24 -12.05 -4.99 3.40
CA GLY A 24 -12.14 -4.50 4.78
C GLY A 24 -10.80 -4.07 5.38
N TYR A 25 -9.78 -3.84 4.55
CA TYR A 25 -8.53 -3.23 4.98
C TYR A 25 -8.63 -1.71 4.96
N GLU A 26 -7.91 -1.06 5.87
CA GLU A 26 -7.71 0.38 5.86
C GLU A 26 -6.35 0.63 5.22
N VAL A 27 -6.33 1.15 4.00
CA VAL A 27 -5.14 1.19 3.16
C VAL A 27 -4.54 2.59 3.15
N TYR A 28 -3.26 2.68 3.49
CA TYR A 28 -2.44 3.86 3.39
C TYR A 28 -1.51 3.70 2.20
N ALA A 29 -1.96 4.12 1.01
CA ALA A 29 -1.19 3.98 -0.22
C ALA A 29 -0.25 5.17 -0.45
N LYS A 30 1.02 4.91 -0.79
CA LYS A 30 2.02 5.94 -1.11
C LYS A 30 2.81 5.58 -2.38
N PRO A 31 3.20 6.57 -3.20
CA PRO A 31 4.00 6.33 -4.41
C PRO A 31 5.44 5.93 -4.11
N ASP A 32 5.95 6.30 -2.94
CA ASP A 32 7.31 6.02 -2.51
C ASP A 32 7.40 5.92 -0.98
N GLY A 33 8.55 5.49 -0.50
CA GLY A 33 8.85 5.40 0.93
C GLY A 33 9.28 6.73 1.56
N ALA A 34 9.23 7.86 0.85
CA ALA A 34 9.50 9.15 1.47
C ALA A 34 8.40 9.41 2.50
N ASN A 35 8.82 9.75 3.72
CA ASN A 35 7.94 9.87 4.89
C ASN A 35 7.38 8.54 5.44
N PHE A 36 7.93 7.39 5.03
CA PHE A 36 7.56 6.07 5.56
C PHE A 36 7.60 6.02 7.10
N LEU A 37 8.64 6.58 7.70
CA LEU A 37 8.81 6.62 9.16
C LEU A 37 7.75 7.48 9.86
N GLU A 38 7.25 8.53 9.20
CA GLU A 38 6.18 9.37 9.76
C GLU A 38 4.84 8.63 9.69
N VAL A 39 4.53 8.01 8.55
CA VAL A 39 3.30 7.22 8.38
C VAL A 39 3.24 6.03 9.33
N VAL A 40 4.36 5.32 9.52
CA VAL A 40 4.45 4.20 10.48
C VAL A 40 4.24 4.68 11.92
N ARG A 41 4.75 5.88 12.27
CA ARG A 41 4.54 6.47 13.60
C ARG A 41 3.07 6.83 13.85
N GLU A 42 2.36 7.30 12.83
CA GLU A 42 0.95 7.68 12.94
C GLU A 42 -0.01 6.47 12.97
N CYS A 43 0.38 5.35 12.35
CA CYS A 43 -0.52 4.20 12.17
C CYS A 43 -0.55 3.20 13.34
N GLU A 44 0.26 3.40 14.39
CA GLU A 44 0.51 2.56 15.57
C GLU A 44 0.95 1.10 15.31
N VAL A 45 0.40 0.36 14.34
CA VAL A 45 0.94 -0.94 13.87
C VAL A 45 0.40 -1.27 12.45
N PRO A 46 0.87 -0.64 11.36
CA PRO A 46 0.50 -1.10 10.03
C PRO A 46 1.16 -2.45 9.77
N GLN A 47 0.40 -3.44 9.29
CA GLN A 47 1.03 -4.60 8.66
C GLN A 47 1.64 -4.10 7.35
N LEU A 48 2.97 -4.09 7.29
CA LEU A 48 3.70 -3.59 6.14
C LEU A 48 3.61 -4.61 5.00
N ALA A 49 2.89 -4.25 3.94
CA ALA A 49 2.92 -4.98 2.68
C ALA A 49 3.73 -4.16 1.67
N SER A 50 5.05 -4.42 1.61
CA SER A 50 5.85 -3.96 0.46
C SER A 50 5.62 -4.95 -0.67
N LEU A 51 4.66 -4.65 -1.54
CA LEU A 51 4.27 -5.54 -2.62
C LEU A 51 4.84 -5.01 -3.93
N LYS A 52 6.00 -5.51 -4.33
CA LYS A 52 6.54 -5.26 -5.67
C LYS A 52 5.91 -6.27 -6.64
N LEU A 53 4.73 -5.95 -7.18
CA LEU A 53 4.09 -6.79 -8.21
C LEU A 53 4.75 -6.54 -9.57
N GLY A 54 5.89 -7.17 -9.79
CA GLY A 54 6.27 -7.52 -11.15
C GLY A 54 5.33 -8.63 -11.62
N LEU A 55 4.13 -8.31 -12.09
CA LEU A 55 3.27 -9.27 -12.77
C LEU A 55 3.62 -9.25 -14.28
N PRO A 56 4.40 -10.21 -14.79
CA PRO A 56 4.45 -10.44 -16.23
C PRO A 56 3.07 -10.93 -16.68
N THR A 57 2.51 -10.28 -17.69
CA THR A 57 1.35 -10.77 -18.44
C THR A 57 1.79 -11.93 -19.34
N PRO A 58 1.00 -13.02 -19.50
CA PRO A 58 1.11 -13.87 -20.68
C PRO A 58 0.71 -13.12 -21.96
#